data_AF-A0A7W4W8T8-F1
#
_entry.id   AF-A0A7W4W8T8-F1
#
_cell.length_a   1.000
_cell.length_b   1.000
_cell.length_c   1.000
_cell.angle_alpha   90.00
_cell.angle_beta   90.00
_cell.angle_gamma   90.00
#
_symmetry.space_group_name_H-M   'P 1'
#
loop_
_entity.id
_entity.type
_entity.pdbx_description
1 polymer ?
#
loop_
_entity_poly.entity_id
_entity_poly.type
_entity_poly.pdbx_seq_one_letter_code
_entity_poly.pdbx_strand_id
1 'polypeptide(L)'
;MMEDIDELLKSMNSLIQRASILSTDLVNFNRAESIPLGELMCDWLSCRSSHNVNITHGEIEQLIKQRQIATWVKAKRMFKSQELVILTDWQILEAKALALSINIILKNLFFRNKKEY
;
A
#
# COMPACT_ATOMS: atom_id res chain seq x y z
N MET A 1 -7.29 10.29 -13.59
CA MET A 1 -7.46 8.84 -13.29
C MET A 1 -6.40 7.98 -13.99
N MET A 2 -6.23 8.06 -15.31
CA MET A 2 -5.18 7.29 -16.00
C MET A 2 -3.80 7.96 -15.90
N GLU A 3 -3.75 9.29 -16.04
CA GLU A 3 -2.52 10.09 -15.83
C GLU A 3 -1.96 9.96 -14.41
N ASP A 4 -2.83 9.94 -13.39
CA ASP A 4 -2.43 9.77 -11.98
C ASP A 4 -1.80 8.39 -11.71
N ILE A 5 -2.25 7.35 -12.42
CA ILE A 5 -1.70 5.98 -12.32
C ILE A 5 -0.34 5.93 -13.01
N ASP A 6 -0.20 6.53 -14.19
CA ASP A 6 1.06 6.55 -14.92
C ASP A 6 2.14 7.33 -14.16
N GLU A 7 1.79 8.46 -13.53
CA GLU A 7 2.71 9.23 -12.69
C GLU A 7 3.12 8.45 -11.42
N LEU A 8 2.17 7.74 -10.80
CA LEU A 8 2.44 6.88 -9.66
C LEU A 8 3.40 5.74 -10.04
N LEU A 9 3.14 5.05 -11.15
CA LEU A 9 4.00 3.97 -11.65
C LEU A 9 5.41 4.46 -12.00
N LYS A 10 5.52 5.63 -12.65
CA LYS A 10 6.82 6.27 -12.92
C LYS A 10 7.58 6.56 -11.64
N SER A 11 6.89 7.09 -10.63
CA SER A 11 7.48 7.42 -9.32
C SER A 11 7.96 6.17 -8.59
N MET A 12 7.16 5.09 -8.57
CA MET A 12 7.55 3.81 -7.96
C MET A 12 8.75 3.19 -8.68
N ASN A 13 8.79 3.21 -10.00
CA ASN A 13 9.91 2.70 -10.79
C ASN A 13 11.21 3.49 -10.52
N SER A 14 11.11 4.81 -10.43
CA SER A 14 12.26 5.67 -10.08
C SER A 14 12.80 5.34 -8.67
N LEU A 15 11.92 5.08 -7.69
CA LEU A 15 12.36 4.67 -6.36
C LEU A 15 13.05 3.30 -6.34
N ILE A 16 12.58 2.34 -7.13
CA ILE A 16 13.25 1.03 -7.26
C ILE A 16 14.65 1.21 -7.84
N GLN A 17 14.81 2.06 -8.87
CA GLN A 17 16.12 2.37 -9.43
C GLN A 17 17.05 3.02 -8.40
N ARG A 18 16.56 4.03 -7.67
CA ARG A 18 17.32 4.67 -6.58
C ARG A 18 17.72 3.68 -5.50
N ALA A 19 16.81 2.80 -5.08
CA ALA A 19 17.09 1.75 -4.10
C ALA A 19 18.15 0.78 -4.62
N SER A 20 18.04 0.34 -5.88
CA SER A 20 18.98 -0.59 -6.51
C SER A 20 20.40 -0.01 -6.62
N ILE A 21 20.54 1.31 -6.80
CA ILE A 21 21.84 1.98 -6.82
C ILE A 21 22.48 1.99 -5.43
N LEU A 22 21.67 2.11 -4.36
CA LEU A 22 22.18 2.13 -2.99
C LEU A 22 22.48 0.73 -2.45
N SER A 23 21.52 -0.19 -2.55
CA SER A 23 21.62 -1.53 -1.98
C SER A 23 20.59 -2.48 -2.56
N THR A 24 21.07 -3.66 -2.97
CA THR A 24 20.19 -4.79 -3.35
C THR A 24 19.33 -5.24 -2.16
N ASP A 25 19.84 -5.13 -0.93
CA ASP A 25 19.10 -5.51 0.28
C ASP A 25 17.91 -4.60 0.54
N LEU A 26 18.01 -3.30 0.21
CA LEU A 26 16.89 -2.37 0.34
C LEU A 26 15.77 -2.70 -0.65
N VAL A 27 16.13 -3.06 -1.90
CA VAL A 27 15.14 -3.49 -2.90
C VAL A 27 14.43 -4.76 -2.46
N ASN A 28 15.19 -5.76 -1.99
CA ASN A 28 14.65 -7.01 -1.49
C ASN A 28 13.76 -6.80 -0.26
N PHE A 29 14.18 -5.93 0.65
CA PHE A 29 13.41 -5.56 1.84
C PHE A 29 12.10 -4.88 1.47
N ASN A 30 12.13 -3.86 0.60
CA ASN A 30 10.92 -3.18 0.14
C ASN A 30 9.95 -4.16 -0.50
N ARG A 31 10.44 -5.10 -1.32
CA ARG A 31 9.61 -6.13 -1.96
C ARG A 31 9.00 -7.09 -0.95
N ALA A 32 9.78 -7.55 0.04
CA ALA A 32 9.34 -8.50 1.05
C ALA A 32 8.33 -7.88 2.05
N GLU A 33 8.49 -6.60 2.36
CA GLU A 33 7.64 -5.88 3.31
C GLU A 33 6.51 -5.08 2.62
N SER A 34 6.43 -5.13 1.29
CA SER A 34 5.32 -4.50 0.55
C SER A 34 4.00 -5.14 0.94
N ILE A 35 2.96 -4.33 1.10
CA ILE A 35 1.63 -4.75 1.55
C ILE A 35 0.83 -5.25 0.34
N PRO A 36 0.56 -6.56 0.22
CA PRO A 36 -0.25 -7.06 -0.88
C PRO A 36 -1.71 -6.66 -0.66
N LEU A 37 -2.37 -6.17 -1.71
CA LEU A 37 -3.77 -5.74 -1.64
C LEU A 37 -4.70 -6.87 -1.13
N GLY A 38 -4.46 -8.11 -1.57
CA GLY A 38 -5.24 -9.27 -1.13
C GLY A 38 -5.14 -9.53 0.37
N GLU A 39 -3.94 -9.43 0.94
CA GLU A 39 -3.73 -9.60 2.38
C GLU A 39 -4.37 -8.46 3.18
N LEU A 40 -4.23 -7.22 2.71
CA LEU A 40 -4.87 -6.07 3.35
C LEU A 40 -6.39 -6.22 3.40
N MET A 41 -7.00 -6.73 2.33
CA MET A 41 -8.43 -7.03 2.29
C MET A 41 -8.81 -8.20 3.19
N CYS A 42 -7.97 -9.24 3.30
CA CYS A 42 -8.21 -10.36 4.21
C CYS A 42 -8.13 -9.96 5.68
N ASP A 43 -7.13 -9.15 6.06
CA ASP A 43 -6.99 -8.58 7.40
C ASP A 43 -8.22 -7.75 7.75
N TRP A 44 -8.68 -6.93 6.80
CA TRP A 44 -9.89 -6.14 6.97
C TRP A 44 -11.13 -7.02 7.21
N LEU A 45 -11.34 -8.06 6.39
CA LEU A 45 -12.46 -9.00 6.54
C LEU A 45 -12.41 -9.75 7.87
N SER A 46 -11.21 -10.09 8.33
CA SER A 46 -10.99 -10.87 9.57
C SER A 46 -11.25 -10.04 10.84
N CYS A 47 -11.09 -8.73 10.77
CA CYS A 47 -11.32 -7.81 11.90
C CYS A 47 -12.81 -7.53 12.19
N ARG A 48 -13.76 -8.08 11.41
CA ARG A 48 -15.20 -7.79 11.55
C ARG A 48 -15.99 -9.01 12.04
N SER A 49 -16.80 -8.80 13.08
CA SER A 49 -17.96 -9.64 13.35
C SER A 49 -19.04 -9.36 12.29
N SER A 50 -19.77 -10.41 11.91
CA SER A 50 -20.54 -10.58 10.67
C SER A 50 -21.69 -9.59 10.34
N HIS A 51 -21.82 -8.44 11.02
CA HIS A 51 -23.07 -7.66 11.03
C HIS A 51 -22.94 -6.16 10.66
N ASN A 52 -21.81 -5.66 10.15
CA ASN A 52 -21.77 -4.29 9.58
C ASN A 52 -20.76 -4.16 8.44
N VAL A 53 -21.26 -4.02 7.20
CA VAL A 53 -20.49 -4.09 5.94
C VAL A 53 -20.20 -2.69 5.36
N ASN A 54 -20.29 -1.63 6.16
CA ASN A 54 -19.90 -0.29 5.70
C ASN A 54 -18.40 -0.08 5.93
N ILE A 55 -17.65 -0.26 4.84
CA ILE A 55 -16.23 0.07 4.75
C ILE A 55 -16.08 1.57 4.94
N THR A 56 -15.33 1.98 5.97
CA THR A 56 -14.89 3.37 6.06
C THR A 56 -13.46 3.47 5.54
N HIS A 57 -13.20 4.49 4.72
CA HIS A 57 -11.87 4.78 4.18
C HIS A 57 -10.80 4.87 5.29
N GLY A 58 -11.20 5.33 6.48
CA GLY A 58 -10.31 5.48 7.64
C GLY A 58 -9.81 4.16 8.25
N GLU A 59 -10.60 3.08 8.25
CA GLU A 59 -10.14 1.78 8.77
C GLU A 59 -9.01 1.19 7.93
N ILE A 60 -9.12 1.33 6.61
CA ILE A 60 -8.12 0.86 5.65
C ILE A 60 -6.84 1.67 5.77
N GLU A 61 -6.94 3.00 5.86
CA GLU A 61 -5.79 3.87 6.13
C GLU A 61 -5.08 3.51 7.43
N GLN A 62 -5.84 3.17 8.48
CA GLN A 62 -5.27 2.77 9.77
C GLN A 62 -4.50 1.45 9.67
N LEU A 63 -5.02 0.45 8.93
CA LEU A 63 -4.32 -0.82 8.70
C LEU A 63 -3.02 -0.62 7.90
N ILE A 64 -3.06 0.18 6.83
CA ILE A 64 -1.87 0.54 6.05
C ILE A 64 -0.83 1.20 6.97
N LYS A 65 -1.25 2.19 7.77
CA LYS A 65 -0.36 2.90 8.70
C LYS A 65 0.26 1.96 9.73
N GLN A 66 -0.50 1.03 10.29
CA GLN A 66 0.01 0.06 11.27
C GLN A 66 1.08 -0.85 10.65
N ARG A 67 0.83 -1.40 9.46
CA ARG A 67 1.81 -2.23 8.74
C ARG A 67 3.08 -1.41 8.41
N GLN A 68 2.93 -0.18 7.93
CA GLN A 68 4.07 0.68 7.61
C GLN A 68 4.92 1.06 8.83
N ILE A 69 4.30 1.29 10.00
CA ILE A 69 5.02 1.50 11.25
C ILE A 69 5.85 0.27 11.61
N ALA A 70 5.28 -0.93 11.48
CA ALA A 70 6.00 -2.18 11.78
C ALA A 70 7.20 -2.37 10.84
N THR A 71 7.02 -2.14 9.53
CA THR A 71 8.10 -2.17 8.54
C THR A 71 9.19 -1.15 8.85
N TRP A 72 8.81 0.07 9.26
CA TRP A 72 9.76 1.13 9.63
C TRP A 72 10.62 0.76 10.83
N VAL A 73 10.03 0.13 11.85
CA VAL A 73 10.76 -0.34 13.04
C VAL A 73 11.80 -1.40 12.68
N LYS A 74 11.49 -2.32 11.76
CA LYS A 74 12.45 -3.30 11.25
C LYS A 74 13.58 -2.62 10.48
N ALA A 75 13.23 -1.74 9.56
CA ALA A 75 14.18 -1.06 8.67
C ALA A 75 15.22 -0.22 9.41
N LYS A 76 14.81 0.49 10.47
CA LYS A 76 15.69 1.33 11.30
C LYS A 76 16.89 0.58 11.90
N ARG A 77 16.79 -0.74 12.07
CA ARG A 77 17.86 -1.57 12.62
C ARG A 77 18.83 -2.07 11.55
N MET A 78 18.46 -1.97 10.28
CA MET A 78 19.13 -2.62 9.15
C MET A 78 19.75 -1.62 8.18
N PHE A 79 19.16 -0.44 8.03
CA PHE A 79 19.50 0.50 6.96
C PHE A 79 20.00 1.85 7.48
N LYS A 80 20.81 2.50 6.65
CA LYS A 80 21.34 3.85 6.91
C LYS A 80 20.27 4.91 6.64
N SER A 81 20.50 6.12 7.14
CA SER A 81 19.56 7.24 7.00
C SER A 81 19.10 7.52 5.55
N GLN A 82 20.01 7.43 4.58
CA GLN A 82 19.69 7.66 3.16
C GLN A 82 18.76 6.59 2.58
N GLU A 83 18.94 5.33 2.97
CA GLU A 83 18.08 4.21 2.57
C GLU A 83 16.70 4.31 3.24
N LEU A 84 16.65 4.78 4.49
CA LEU A 84 15.40 5.04 5.21
C LEU A 84 14.57 6.16 4.56
N VAL A 85 15.20 7.14 3.91
CA VAL A 85 14.46 8.15 3.12
C VAL A 85 13.76 7.49 1.94
N ILE A 86 14.44 6.58 1.23
CA ILE A 86 13.82 5.84 0.11
C ILE A 86 12.67 4.96 0.59
N LEU A 87 12.81 4.32 1.75
CA LEU A 87 11.71 3.55 2.34
C LEU A 87 10.51 4.44 2.67
N THR A 88 10.73 5.63 3.21
CA THR A 88 9.65 6.60 3.45
C THR A 88 8.92 6.95 2.16
N ASP A 89 9.68 7.30 1.11
CA ASP A 89 9.12 7.62 -0.21
C ASP A 89 8.31 6.42 -0.75
N TRP A 90 8.83 5.20 -0.59
CA TRP A 90 8.16 3.97 -1.01
C TRP A 90 6.82 3.77 -0.30
N GLN A 91 6.80 3.88 1.03
CA GLN A 91 5.59 3.73 1.84
C GLN A 91 4.52 4.77 1.48
N ILE A 92 4.91 6.00 1.15
CA ILE A 92 3.97 7.03 0.68
C ILE A 92 3.31 6.62 -0.64
N LEU A 93 4.10 6.14 -1.61
CA LEU A 93 3.55 5.71 -2.90
C LEU A 93 2.71 4.44 -2.78
N GLU A 94 3.12 3.50 -1.94
CA GLU A 94 2.37 2.28 -1.65
C GLU A 94 1.00 2.59 -1.06
N ALA A 95 0.92 3.49 -0.08
CA ALA A 95 -0.35 3.91 0.51
C ALA A 95 -1.30 4.52 -0.55
N LYS A 96 -0.76 5.37 -1.44
CA LYS A 96 -1.52 5.94 -2.56
C LYS A 96 -2.02 4.86 -3.52
N ALA A 97 -1.16 3.90 -3.88
CA ALA A 97 -1.51 2.78 -4.76
C ALA A 97 -2.63 1.91 -4.18
N LEU A 98 -2.54 1.60 -2.89
CA LEU A 98 -3.55 0.81 -2.17
C LEU A 98 -4.87 1.57 -2.08
N ALA A 99 -4.85 2.85 -1.70
CA ALA A 99 -6.05 3.68 -1.65
C ALA A 99 -6.75 3.79 -3.01
N LEU A 100 -6.00 3.99 -4.10
CA LEU A 100 -6.54 3.98 -5.46
C LEU A 100 -7.16 2.64 -5.82
N SER A 101 -6.45 1.54 -5.56
CA SER A 101 -6.90 0.18 -5.87
C SER A 101 -8.20 -0.16 -5.14
N ILE A 102 -8.28 0.19 -3.86
CA ILE A 102 -9.45 -0.04 -3.02
C ILE A 102 -10.62 0.82 -3.50
N ASN A 103 -10.39 2.10 -3.81
CA ASN A 103 -11.42 2.98 -4.36
C ASN A 103 -11.99 2.44 -5.69
N ILE A 104 -11.15 1.85 -6.55
CA ILE A 104 -11.60 1.20 -7.78
C ILE A 104 -12.44 -0.04 -7.48
N ILE A 105 -11.99 -0.90 -6.56
CA ILE A 105 -12.72 -2.12 -6.15
C ILE A 105 -14.09 -1.75 -5.57
N LEU A 106 -14.14 -0.78 -4.65
CA LEU A 106 -15.38 -0.33 -4.03
C LEU A 106 -16.34 0.22 -5.08
N LYS A 107 -15.88 1.12 -5.96
CA LYS A 107 -16.70 1.64 -7.05
C LYS A 107 -17.26 0.52 -7.91
N ASN A 108 -16.45 -0.46 -8.30
CA ASN A 108 -16.88 -1.59 -9.12
C ASN A 108 -17.91 -2.47 -8.41
N LEU A 109 -17.77 -2.71 -7.10
CA LEU A 109 -18.77 -3.43 -6.30
C LEU A 109 -20.10 -2.66 -6.24
N PHE A 110 -20.06 -1.34 -6.05
CA PHE A 110 -21.25 -0.48 -6.05
C PHE A 110 -21.97 -0.46 -7.41
N PHE A 111 -21.23 -0.47 -8.53
CA PHE A 111 -21.84 -0.50 -9.86
C PHE A 111 -22.42 -1.87 -10.24
N ARG A 112 -21.87 -2.98 -9.70
CA ARG A 112 -22.40 -4.33 -9.92
C ARG A 112 -23.78 -4.50 -9.27
N ASN A 113 -23.92 -4.03 -8.03
CA ASN A 113 -25.19 -4.11 -7.28
C ASN A 113 -26.30 -3.22 -7.86
N LYS A 114 -25.97 -2.23 -8.71
CA LYS A 114 -26.96 -1.39 -9.41
C LYS A 114 -27.48 -1.97 -10.72
N LYS A 115 -26.86 -3.03 -11.25
CA LYS A 115 -27.30 -3.69 -12.50
C LYS A 115 -28.25 -4.87 -12.26
N GLU A 116 -28.48 -5.24 -11.00
CA GLU A 116 -29.38 -6.34 -10.61
C GLU A 116 -30.76 -5.85 -10.14
N TYR A 117 -31.09 -4.57 -10.36
CA TYR A 117 -32.41 -3.98 -10.12
C TYR A 117 -32.98 -3.31 -11.37
#